data_AF-A0A367RIN2-F1
#
_entry.id   AF-A0A367RIN2-F1
#
_cell.length_a   1.000
_cell.length_b   1.000
_cell.length_c   1.000
_cell.angle_alpha   90.00
_cell.angle_beta   90.00
_cell.angle_gamma   90.00
#
_symmetry.space_group_name_H-M   'P 1'
#
loop_
_entity.id
_entity.type
_entity.pdbx_description
1 polymer ?
#
loop_
_entity_poly.entity_id
_entity_poly.type
_entity_poly.pdbx_seq_one_letter_code
_entity_poly.pdbx_strand_id
1 'polypeptide(L)'
;MIPLIRSYTRSGVITDTQGQAIAGARVEAIQLDRGTRRFSVTNGAGVYYLEGLPQGKYALKINGKSAGSMKLEESSEAFQELNLQQPSIP
;
A
#
# COMPACT_ATOMS: atom_id res chain seq x y z
N MET A 1 -0.25 27.24 16.56
CA MET A 1 -0.02 26.74 15.18
C MET A 1 -0.33 25.25 15.17
N ILE A 2 -1.07 24.74 14.17
CA ILE A 2 -1.27 23.31 13.95
C ILE A 2 -0.29 22.88 12.85
N PRO A 3 0.63 21.91 13.08
CA PRO A 3 1.56 21.48 12.05
C PRO A 3 0.83 20.70 10.94
N LEU A 4 1.04 21.08 9.69
CA LEU A 4 0.59 20.30 8.53
C LEU A 4 1.61 19.19 8.27
N ILE A 5 1.31 17.98 8.72
CA ILE A 5 2.11 16.82 8.33
C ILE A 5 1.79 16.44 6.88
N ARG A 6 2.82 16.33 6.04
CA ARG A 6 2.63 15.84 4.67
C ARG A 6 2.17 14.38 4.74
N SER A 7 0.99 14.14 4.21
CA SER A 7 0.43 12.79 4.06
C SER A 7 0.51 12.38 2.60
N TYR A 8 0.71 11.09 2.38
CA TYR A 8 0.79 10.49 1.06
C TYR A 8 -0.34 9.46 0.91
N THR A 9 -0.70 9.25 -0.34
CA THR A 9 -1.66 8.23 -0.77
C THR A 9 -1.00 7.35 -1.82
N ARG A 10 -1.21 6.05 -1.70
CA ARG A 10 -0.84 5.05 -2.71
C ARG A 10 -2.08 4.29 -3.10
N SER A 11 -2.34 4.22 -4.39
CA SER A 11 -3.48 3.47 -4.93
C SER A 11 -3.03 2.61 -6.09
N GLY A 12 -3.78 1.59 -6.43
CA GLY A 12 -3.47 0.78 -7.60
C GLY A 12 -4.37 -0.43 -7.65
N VAL A 13 -3.99 -1.38 -8.49
CA VAL A 13 -4.66 -2.65 -8.65
C VAL A 13 -3.80 -3.76 -8.07
N ILE A 14 -4.44 -4.66 -7.32
CA ILE A 14 -3.84 -5.93 -6.90
C ILE A 14 -4.21 -7.00 -7.91
N THR A 15 -3.19 -7.64 -8.49
CA THR A 15 -3.36 -8.79 -9.38
C THR A 15 -2.67 -10.04 -8.84
N ASP A 16 -3.05 -11.21 -9.33
CA ASP A 16 -2.31 -12.45 -9.11
C ASP A 16 -1.15 -12.60 -10.12
N THR A 17 -0.46 -13.73 -10.06
CA THR A 17 0.63 -14.08 -10.98
C THR A 17 0.17 -14.29 -12.42
N GLN A 18 -1.12 -14.49 -12.65
CA GLN A 18 -1.74 -14.62 -13.97
C GLN A 18 -2.27 -13.28 -14.50
N GLY A 19 -2.14 -12.19 -13.73
CA GLY A 19 -2.61 -10.86 -14.08
C GLY A 19 -4.10 -10.64 -13.79
N GLN A 20 -4.78 -11.56 -13.11
CA GLN A 20 -6.19 -11.41 -12.75
C GLN A 20 -6.33 -10.53 -11.51
N ALA A 21 -7.27 -9.58 -11.54
CA ALA A 21 -7.55 -8.71 -10.42
C ALA A 21 -8.07 -9.50 -9.21
N ILE A 22 -7.57 -9.21 -8.02
CA ILE A 22 -7.97 -9.89 -6.78
C ILE A 22 -8.93 -9.00 -6.01
N ALA A 23 -10.20 -9.40 -5.90
CA ALA A 23 -11.19 -8.75 -5.06
C ALA A 23 -11.09 -9.18 -3.58
N GLY A 24 -11.41 -8.27 -2.65
CA GLY A 24 -11.44 -8.56 -1.22
C GLY A 24 -10.06 -8.79 -0.57
N ALA A 25 -8.97 -8.53 -1.28
CA ALA A 25 -7.62 -8.65 -0.74
C ALA A 25 -7.32 -7.51 0.24
N ARG A 26 -6.77 -7.87 1.40
CA ARG A 26 -6.31 -6.91 2.41
C ARG A 26 -4.91 -6.44 2.05
N VAL A 27 -4.76 -5.18 1.66
CA VAL A 27 -3.49 -4.52 1.37
C VAL A 27 -3.07 -3.73 2.60
N GLU A 28 -1.85 -3.91 3.09
CA GLU A 28 -1.35 -3.25 4.29
C GLU A 28 -0.02 -2.56 4.02
N ALA A 29 0.13 -1.34 4.51
CA ALA A 29 1.41 -0.64 4.63
C ALA A 29 1.77 -0.53 6.11
N ILE A 30 2.92 -1.11 6.48
CA ILE A 30 3.41 -1.18 7.86
C ILE A 30 4.67 -0.35 7.95
N GLN A 31 4.60 0.77 8.67
CA GLN A 31 5.75 1.65 8.88
C GLN A 31 6.79 0.94 9.75
N LEU A 32 8.03 0.83 9.25
CA LEU A 32 9.09 0.08 9.92
C LEU A 32 9.57 0.73 11.22
N ASP A 33 9.60 2.06 11.27
CA ASP A 33 10.17 2.79 12.41
C ASP A 33 9.19 2.90 13.60
N ARG A 34 7.88 3.03 13.32
CA ARG A 34 6.84 3.28 14.33
C ARG A 34 5.83 2.15 14.49
N GLY A 35 5.84 1.15 13.60
CA GLY A 35 4.85 0.07 13.59
C GLY A 35 3.45 0.47 13.14
N THR A 36 3.23 1.75 12.78
CA THR A 36 1.93 2.25 12.30
C THR A 36 1.49 1.48 11.07
N ARG A 37 0.25 0.96 11.11
CA ARG A 37 -0.33 0.19 10.01
C ARG A 37 -1.49 0.95 9.37
N ARG A 38 -1.45 1.09 8.05
CA ARG A 38 -2.59 1.48 7.21
C ARG A 38 -3.00 0.30 6.37
N PHE A 39 -4.30 0.17 6.08
CA PHE A 39 -4.79 -0.89 5.23
C PHE A 39 -5.94 -0.44 4.35
N SER A 40 -6.14 -1.18 3.27
CA SER A 40 -7.25 -1.07 2.33
C SER A 40 -7.73 -2.47 1.98
N VAL A 41 -8.99 -2.60 1.55
CA VAL A 41 -9.55 -3.85 1.02
C VAL A 41 -9.90 -3.60 -0.43
N THR A 42 -9.45 -4.48 -1.32
CA THR A 42 -9.65 -4.29 -2.75
C THR A 42 -11.11 -4.47 -3.16
N ASN A 43 -11.57 -3.65 -4.11
CA ASN A 43 -12.91 -3.80 -4.71
C ASN A 43 -12.95 -4.94 -5.76
N GLY A 44 -14.08 -5.10 -6.45
CA GLY A 44 -14.28 -6.13 -7.49
C GLY A 44 -13.32 -6.04 -8.69
N ALA A 45 -12.74 -4.87 -8.94
CA ALA A 45 -11.72 -4.65 -9.97
C ALA A 45 -10.28 -4.73 -9.43
N GLY A 46 -10.10 -5.17 -8.18
CA GLY A 46 -8.80 -5.26 -7.52
C GLY A 46 -8.23 -3.92 -7.06
N VAL A 47 -8.98 -2.82 -7.15
CA VAL A 47 -8.49 -1.47 -6.83
C VAL A 47 -8.41 -1.27 -5.32
N TYR A 48 -7.33 -0.66 -4.85
CA TYR A 48 -7.09 -0.29 -3.45
C TYR A 48 -6.65 1.16 -3.30
N TYR A 49 -6.84 1.72 -2.09
CA TYR A 49 -6.37 3.05 -1.69
C TYR A 49 -5.80 3.00 -0.28
N LEU A 50 -4.48 3.21 -0.15
CA LEU A 50 -3.77 3.42 1.10
C LEU A 50 -3.57 4.92 1.32
N GLU A 51 -4.38 5.48 2.20
CA GLU A 51 -4.39 6.92 2.51
C GLU A 51 -3.77 7.20 3.88
N GLY A 52 -3.47 8.47 4.15
CA GLY A 52 -3.03 8.87 5.49
C GLY A 52 -1.67 8.30 5.87
N LEU A 53 -0.77 8.10 4.89
CA LEU A 53 0.58 7.57 5.10
C LEU A 53 1.53 8.73 5.40
N PRO A 54 2.13 8.82 6.61
CA PRO A 54 3.21 9.78 6.84
C PRO A 54 4.50 9.40 6.11
N GLN A 55 5.47 10.32 6.09
CA GLN A 55 6.85 9.98 5.68
C GLN A 55 7.41 8.81 6.49
N GLY A 56 8.18 7.96 5.82
CA GLY A 56 8.90 6.84 6.41
C GLY A 56 9.05 5.65 5.45
N LYS A 57 9.65 4.57 5.98
CA LYS A 57 9.81 3.30 5.27
C LYS A 57 8.67 2.36 5.63
N TYR A 58 8.12 1.67 4.64
CA TYR A 58 6.98 0.77 4.80
C TYR A 58 7.29 -0.61 4.21
N ALA A 59 6.93 -1.66 4.95
CA ALA A 59 6.72 -2.99 4.40
C ALA A 59 5.28 -3.11 3.90
N LEU A 60 5.10 -3.69 2.71
CA LEU A 60 3.81 -3.93 2.11
C LEU A 60 3.41 -5.38 2.29
N LYS A 61 2.14 -5.60 2.63
CA LYS A 61 1.56 -6.94 2.69
C LYS A 61 0.25 -7.02 1.92
N ILE A 62 0.03 -8.18 1.31
CA ILE A 62 -1.25 -8.56 0.71
C ILE A 62 -1.70 -9.85 1.37
N ASN A 63 -2.86 -9.83 2.04
CA ASN A 63 -3.39 -10.96 2.80
C ASN A 63 -2.35 -11.57 3.78
N GLY A 64 -1.60 -10.70 4.46
CA GLY A 64 -0.57 -11.09 5.43
C GLY A 64 0.79 -11.50 4.83
N LYS A 65 0.89 -11.68 3.51
CA LYS A 65 2.14 -12.05 2.81
C LYS A 65 2.91 -10.82 2.38
N SER A 66 4.24 -10.91 2.36
CA SER A 66 5.10 -9.82 1.86
C SER A 66 4.82 -9.55 0.38
N ALA A 67 4.62 -8.28 0.03
CA ALA A 67 4.37 -7.81 -1.34
C ALA A 67 5.42 -6.79 -1.82
N GLY A 68 6.36 -6.41 -0.96
CA GLY A 68 7.41 -5.44 -1.27
C GLY A 68 7.61 -4.42 -0.15
N SER A 69 8.29 -3.33 -0.49
CA SER A 69 8.52 -2.20 0.42
C SER A 69 8.47 -0.89 -0.34
N MET A 70 8.10 0.19 0.34
CA MET A 70 8.14 1.54 -0.22
C MET A 70 8.78 2.52 0.76
N LYS A 71 9.28 3.64 0.24
CA LYS A 71 9.76 4.78 1.04
C LYS A 71 8.98 6.02 0.63
N LEU A 72 8.49 6.75 1.63
CA LEU A 72 7.82 8.04 1.46
C LEU A 72 8.67 9.12 2.10
N GLU A 73 9.06 10.11 1.30
CA GLU A 73 9.94 11.21 1.71
C GLU A 73 9.45 12.53 1.10
N GLU A 74 10.04 13.65 1.50
CA GLU A 74 9.56 14.98 1.12
C GLU A 74 9.49 15.17 -0.39
N SER A 75 10.47 14.67 -1.14
CA SER A 75 10.49 14.70 -2.60
C SER A 75 9.53 13.71 -3.28
N SER A 76 8.86 12.82 -2.52
CA SER A 76 7.88 11.89 -3.10
C SER A 76 6.60 12.61 -3.51
N GLU A 77 5.98 12.12 -4.59
CA GLU A 77 4.63 12.52 -4.99
C GLU A 77 3.61 12.19 -3.90
N ALA A 78 2.76 13.17 -3.57
CA ALA A 78 1.72 13.05 -2.56
C ALA A 78 0.74 11.93 -2.93
N PHE A 79 0.37 11.82 -4.20
CA PHE A 79 -0.45 10.75 -4.75
C PHE A 79 0.35 10.00 -5.82
N GLN A 80 0.42 8.67 -5.72
CA GLN A 80 1.12 7.87 -6.70
C GLN A 80 0.44 6.52 -6.89
N GLU A 81 0.37 6.07 -8.14
CA GLU A 81 -0.07 4.72 -8.49
C GLU A 81 0.99 3.68 -8.12
N LEU A 82 0.54 2.57 -7.56
CA LEU A 82 1.36 1.44 -7.12
C LEU A 82 0.60 0.14 -7.36
N ASN A 83 0.78 -0.46 -8.52
CA ASN A 83 0.22 -1.78 -8.81
C ASN A 83 1.08 -2.85 -8.13
N LEU A 84 0.44 -3.84 -7.52
CA LEU A 84 1.13 -4.91 -6.80
C LEU A 84 0.60 -6.26 -7.25
N GLN A 85 1.51 -7.23 -7.35
CA GLN A 85 1.15 -8.62 -7.58
C GLN A 85 1.22 -9.39 -6.26
N GLN A 86 0.17 -10.14 -5.95
CA GLN A 86 0.21 -11.08 -4.84
C GLN A 86 1.08 -12.27 -5.25
N PRO A 87 2.15 -12.60 -4.48
CA PRO A 87 2.93 -13.79 -4.77
C PRO A 87 2.07 -15.06 -4.65
N SER A 88 2.29 -16.01 -5.56
CA SER A 88 1.70 -17.34 -5.48
C SER A 88 2.10 -18.00 -4.16
N ILE A 89 1.14 -18.68 -3.52
CA ILE A 89 1.45 -19.61 -2.43
C ILE A 89 2.11 -20.82 -3.10
N PRO A 90 3.30 -21.27 -2.68
CA PRO A 90 3.81 -22.57 -3.09
C PRO A 90 2.94 -23.71 -2.56
#